data_AF-A0A7L9BNY6-F1
#
_entry.id   AF-A0A7L9BNY6-F1
#
_cell.length_a   1.000
_cell.length_b   1.000
_cell.length_c   1.000
_cell.angle_alpha   90.00
_cell.angle_beta   90.00
_cell.angle_gamma   90.00
#
_symmetry.space_group_name_H-M   'P 1'
#
loop_
_entity.id
_entity.type
_entity.pdbx_description
1 polymer ?
#
loop_
_entity_poly.entity_id
_entity_poly.type
_entity_poly.pdbx_seq_one_letter_code
_entity_poly.pdbx_strand_id
1 'polypeptide(L)'
;MSIRETINKSPWMGWAVAGVLLALSVGLVLFRSGGGGGELTDTVTILFTDTNEEIKMKRGRLEMQLLEVPGELDPAKGIVNPATGEATGVIIDKNDWRTTIEKLNAMKRAAREASASRAGQSKSAPADR
;
A
#
# COMPACT_ATOMS: atom_id res chain seq x y z
N MET A 1 40.77 17.47 31.77
CA MET A 1 39.90 16.58 32.57
C MET A 1 39.39 15.51 31.64
N SER A 2 39.86 14.28 31.85
CA SER A 2 39.83 13.24 30.85
C SER A 2 38.44 12.59 30.79
N ILE A 3 37.86 12.49 29.59
CA ILE A 3 36.59 11.78 29.27
C ILE A 3 36.54 10.37 29.91
N ARG A 4 37.72 9.78 30.16
CA ARG A 4 37.93 8.49 30.81
C ARG A 4 37.49 8.45 32.29
N GLU A 5 37.58 9.55 33.02
CA GLU A 5 37.13 9.63 34.43
C GLU A 5 35.61 9.73 34.55
N THR A 6 34.95 10.40 33.60
CA THR A 6 33.48 10.53 33.58
C THR A 6 32.78 9.21 33.26
N ILE A 7 33.45 8.32 32.51
CA ILE A 7 32.93 7.00 32.14
C ILE A 7 32.97 6.01 33.31
N ASN A 8 33.95 6.11 34.21
CA ASN A 8 34.10 5.17 35.33
C ASN A 8 33.25 5.54 36.57
N LYS A 9 32.74 6.77 36.64
CA LYS A 9 32.08 7.31 37.84
C LYS A 9 30.56 7.07 37.91
N SER A 10 29.92 6.78 36.79
CA SER A 10 28.45 6.62 36.73
C SER A 10 28.03 5.65 35.62
N PRO A 11 28.15 4.33 35.83
CA PRO A 11 27.69 3.32 34.86
C PRO A 11 26.21 3.45 34.49
N TRP A 12 25.39 4.01 35.39
CA TRP A 12 23.99 4.39 35.13
C TRP A 12 23.83 5.27 33.88
N MET A 13 24.73 6.23 33.65
CA MET A 13 24.58 7.17 32.52
C MET A 13 24.61 6.46 31.17
N GLY A 14 25.36 5.36 31.04
CA GLY A 14 25.35 4.53 29.85
C GLY A 14 23.97 3.91 29.59
N TRP A 15 23.31 3.43 30.64
CA TRP A 15 21.96 2.87 30.56
C TRP A 15 20.90 3.94 30.26
N ALA A 16 21.05 5.15 30.83
CA ALA A 16 20.14 6.27 30.54
C ALA A 16 20.22 6.69 29.07
N VAL A 17 21.44 6.82 28.52
CA VAL A 17 21.64 7.15 27.10
C VAL A 17 21.15 6.03 26.19
N ALA A 18 21.41 4.76 26.55
CA ALA A 18 20.91 3.62 25.81
C ALA A 18 19.37 3.55 25.82
N GLY A 19 18.73 3.82 26.95
CA GLY A 19 17.28 3.86 27.08
C GLY A 19 16.65 4.94 26.22
N VAL A 20 17.26 6.13 26.17
CA VAL A 20 16.80 7.23 25.30
C VAL A 20 16.96 6.89 23.83
N LEU A 21 18.11 6.32 23.43
CA LEU A 21 18.35 5.88 22.04
C LEU A 21 17.42 4.75 21.62
N LEU A 22 17.10 3.82 22.52
CA LEU A 22 16.17 2.73 22.26
C LEU A 22 14.74 3.28 22.11
N ALA A 23 14.31 4.18 22.99
CA ALA A 23 13.00 4.81 22.90
C ALA A 23 12.85 5.61 21.58
N LEU A 24 13.90 6.33 21.16
CA LEU A 24 13.93 7.04 19.89
C LEU A 24 13.87 6.08 18.70
N SER A 25 14.62 4.98 18.74
CA SER A 25 14.59 3.95 17.68
C SER A 25 13.22 3.30 17.57
N VAL A 26 12.62 2.90 18.70
CA VAL A 26 11.27 2.31 18.72
C VAL A 26 10.24 3.32 18.22
N GLY A 27 10.33 4.58 18.66
CA GLY A 27 9.48 5.66 18.15
C GLY A 27 9.58 5.79 16.63
N LEU A 28 10.80 5.89 16.09
CA LEU A 28 11.01 5.97 14.63
C LEU A 28 10.47 4.76 13.88
N VAL A 29 10.67 3.55 14.40
CA VAL A 29 10.12 2.33 13.78
C VAL A 29 8.60 2.37 13.80
N LEU A 30 7.95 2.70 14.92
CA LEU A 30 6.50 2.77 15.00
C LEU A 30 5.91 3.89 14.12
N PHE A 31 6.57 5.04 14.01
CA PHE A 31 6.16 6.14 13.14
C PHE A 31 6.41 5.87 11.64
N ARG A 32 7.37 5.01 11.29
CA ARG A 32 7.73 4.66 9.89
C ARG A 32 7.05 3.37 9.42
N SER A 33 6.70 2.45 10.33
CA SER A 33 6.20 1.10 10.01
C SER A 33 4.76 1.07 9.47
N GLY A 34 4.10 2.22 9.30
CA GLY A 34 2.81 2.30 8.61
C GLY A 34 2.88 2.15 7.09
N GLY A 35 4.07 1.96 6.50
CA GLY A 35 4.23 1.97 5.04
C GLY A 35 5.20 0.92 4.49
N GLY A 36 4.64 -0.11 3.85
CA GLY A 36 5.25 -0.71 2.66
C GLY A 36 5.88 -2.09 2.85
N GLY A 37 5.19 -3.14 2.40
CA GLY A 37 5.85 -4.39 1.99
C GLY A 37 5.01 -5.65 2.15
N GLY A 38 4.49 -5.91 3.35
CA GLY A 38 3.85 -7.20 3.68
C GLY A 38 2.48 -7.41 3.03
N GLU A 39 1.68 -6.35 2.94
CA GLU A 39 0.27 -6.44 2.56
C GLU A 39 0.05 -7.02 1.15
N LEU A 40 0.96 -6.75 0.21
CA LEU A 40 0.87 -7.28 -1.16
C LEU A 40 1.16 -8.79 -1.24
N THR A 41 1.84 -9.34 -0.24
CA THR A 41 2.14 -10.79 -0.16
C THR A 41 1.07 -11.59 0.57
N ASP A 42 0.14 -10.90 1.24
CA ASP A 42 -0.94 -11.55 1.98
C ASP A 42 -1.85 -12.33 1.04
N THR A 43 -2.28 -13.50 1.50
CA THR A 43 -3.23 -14.34 0.76
C THR A 43 -4.63 -13.89 1.11
N VAL A 44 -5.36 -13.40 0.11
CA VAL A 44 -6.77 -13.03 0.23
C VAL A 44 -7.65 -14.14 -0.34
N THR A 45 -8.76 -14.40 0.34
CA THR A 45 -9.79 -15.30 -0.17
C THR A 45 -10.87 -14.46 -0.86
N ILE A 46 -11.11 -14.77 -2.12
CA ILE A 46 -12.15 -14.17 -2.93
C ILE A 46 -13.28 -15.18 -3.02
N LEU A 47 -14.49 -14.73 -2.69
CA LEU A 47 -15.71 -15.50 -2.84
C LEU A 47 -16.44 -15.01 -4.10
N PHE A 48 -16.71 -15.92 -5.02
CA PHE A 48 -17.50 -15.66 -6.21
C PHE A 48 -18.97 -15.93 -5.93
N THR A 49 -19.83 -14.91 -6.01
CA THR A 49 -21.24 -15.03 -5.60
C THR A 49 -22.09 -15.87 -6.56
N ASP A 50 -21.62 -16.06 -7.79
CA ASP A 50 -22.24 -16.85 -8.85
C ASP A 50 -21.98 -18.35 -8.72
N THR A 51 -20.71 -18.76 -8.52
CA THR A 51 -20.34 -20.18 -8.39
C THR A 51 -20.24 -20.65 -6.94
N ASN A 52 -20.31 -19.72 -5.98
CA ASN A 52 -20.00 -19.98 -4.56
C ASN A 52 -18.59 -20.54 -4.34
N GLU A 53 -17.70 -20.34 -5.30
CA GLU A 53 -16.33 -20.83 -5.22
C GLU A 53 -15.44 -19.84 -4.48
N GLU A 54 -14.54 -20.40 -3.67
CA GLU A 54 -13.50 -19.65 -2.98
C GLU A 54 -12.17 -19.83 -3.68
N ILE A 55 -11.58 -18.73 -4.15
CA ILE A 55 -10.23 -18.75 -4.70
C ILE A 55 -9.31 -17.97 -3.77
N LYS A 56 -8.20 -18.60 -3.40
CA LYS A 56 -7.12 -17.96 -2.65
C LYS A 56 -6.09 -17.43 -3.62
N MET A 57 -5.83 -16.13 -3.58
CA MET A 57 -4.77 -15.51 -4.37
C MET A 57 -4.02 -14.46 -3.57
N LYS A 58 -2.81 -14.10 -4.03
CA LYS A 58 -2.03 -13.03 -3.40
C LYS A 58 -2.72 -11.68 -3.64
N ARG A 59 -2.78 -10.83 -2.61
CA ARG A 59 -3.35 -9.47 -2.69
C ARG A 59 -2.73 -8.67 -3.84
N GLY A 60 -1.42 -8.74 -4.02
CA GLY A 60 -0.76 -8.04 -5.12
C GLY A 60 -1.22 -8.50 -6.51
N ARG A 61 -1.57 -9.78 -6.70
CA ARG A 61 -2.11 -10.28 -7.98
C ARG A 61 -3.53 -9.74 -8.20
N LEU A 62 -4.34 -9.71 -7.15
CA LEU A 62 -5.68 -9.14 -7.21
C LEU A 62 -5.65 -7.65 -7.58
N GLU A 63 -4.82 -6.86 -6.89
CA GLU A 63 -4.68 -5.44 -7.18
C GLU A 63 -4.26 -5.18 -8.63
N MET A 64 -3.33 -5.99 -9.18
CA MET A 64 -2.94 -5.88 -10.58
C MET A 64 -4.09 -6.15 -11.55
N GLN A 65 -4.87 -7.21 -11.34
CA GLN A 65 -6.03 -7.50 -12.19
C GLN A 65 -7.05 -6.36 -12.18
N LEU A 66 -7.29 -5.76 -11.01
CA LEU A 66 -8.20 -4.62 -10.87
C LEU A 66 -7.66 -3.34 -11.51
N LEU A 67 -6.34 -3.16 -11.57
CA LEU A 67 -5.72 -2.05 -12.31
C LEU A 67 -5.90 -2.20 -13.82
N GLU A 68 -5.85 -3.42 -14.35
CA GLU A 68 -6.05 -3.72 -15.77
C GLU A 68 -7.48 -3.45 -16.24
N VAL A 69 -8.47 -3.53 -15.36
CA VAL A 69 -9.87 -3.21 -15.70
C VAL A 69 -9.96 -1.74 -16.16
N PRO A 70 -10.48 -1.46 -17.37
CA PRO A 70 -10.65 -0.09 -17.83
C PRO A 70 -11.73 0.64 -17.03
N GLY A 71 -11.46 1.90 -16.66
CA GLY A 71 -12.42 2.73 -15.95
C GLY A 71 -12.28 2.72 -14.42
N GLU A 72 -13.27 3.31 -13.75
CA GLU A 72 -13.40 3.28 -12.28
C GLU A 72 -13.98 1.93 -11.85
N LEU A 73 -13.44 1.39 -10.76
CA LEU A 73 -13.91 0.16 -10.17
C LEU A 73 -15.12 0.47 -9.29
N ASP A 74 -16.21 -0.27 -9.50
CA ASP A 74 -17.40 -0.16 -8.66
C ASP A 74 -17.28 -1.17 -7.51
N PRO A 75 -17.32 -0.74 -6.23
CA PRO A 75 -17.26 -1.67 -5.10
C PRO A 75 -18.41 -2.66 -5.06
N ALA A 76 -19.52 -2.38 -5.75
CA ALA A 76 -20.66 -3.30 -5.90
C ALA A 76 -20.46 -4.32 -7.03
N LYS A 77 -19.53 -4.07 -7.96
CA LYS A 77 -19.17 -5.02 -9.02
C LYS A 77 -17.92 -5.78 -8.58
N GLY A 78 -18.07 -7.09 -8.46
CA GLY A 78 -16.98 -7.94 -8.02
C GLY A 78 -15.86 -8.08 -9.06
N ILE A 79 -14.84 -8.82 -8.68
CA ILE A 79 -13.75 -9.31 -9.51
C ILE A 79 -14.34 -10.25 -10.55
N VAL A 80 -13.83 -10.20 -11.78
CA VAL A 80 -14.24 -11.11 -12.85
C VAL A 80 -13.90 -12.55 -12.45
N ASN A 81 -14.92 -13.40 -12.35
CA ASN A 81 -14.77 -14.81 -12.10
C ASN A 81 -14.13 -15.47 -13.33
N PRO A 82 -12.97 -16.14 -13.19
CA PRO A 82 -12.35 -16.85 -14.31
C PRO A 82 -13.21 -18.01 -14.84
N ALA A 83 -14.16 -18.53 -14.05
CA ALA A 83 -15.03 -19.64 -14.44
C ALA A 83 -16.22 -19.19 -15.31
N THR A 84 -16.78 -18.01 -15.05
CA THR A 84 -18.03 -17.55 -15.69
C THR A 84 -17.85 -16.28 -16.53
N GLY A 85 -16.74 -15.55 -16.34
CA GLY A 85 -16.52 -14.25 -16.96
C GLY A 85 -17.35 -13.12 -16.34
N GLU A 86 -18.10 -13.38 -15.26
CA GLU A 86 -18.94 -12.38 -14.60
C GLU A 86 -18.20 -11.66 -13.47
N ALA A 87 -18.47 -10.36 -13.30
CA ALA A 87 -17.85 -9.51 -12.27
C ALA A 87 -18.53 -9.68 -10.90
N THR A 88 -18.31 -10.83 -10.25
CA THR A 88 -19.04 -11.30 -9.05
C THR A 88 -18.16 -11.57 -7.83
N GLY A 89 -16.83 -11.57 -7.98
CA GLY A 89 -15.90 -11.88 -6.89
C GLY A 89 -15.76 -10.76 -5.86
N VAL A 90 -16.01 -11.03 -4.59
CA VAL A 90 -15.73 -10.07 -3.51
C VAL A 90 -14.71 -10.68 -2.54
N ILE A 91 -13.81 -9.85 -2.02
CA ILE A 91 -13.00 -10.29 -0.87
C ILE A 91 -13.97 -10.57 0.29
N ILE A 92 -13.79 -11.70 0.98
CA ILE A 92 -14.67 -12.11 2.09
C ILE A 92 -14.81 -10.99 3.14
N ASP A 93 -13.71 -10.27 3.40
CA ASP A 93 -13.76 -9.04 4.17
C ASP A 93 -14.24 -7.86 3.31
N LYS A 94 -15.50 -7.47 3.54
CA LYS A 94 -16.15 -6.35 2.84
C LYS A 94 -15.48 -4.99 3.13
N ASN A 95 -14.88 -4.81 4.31
CA ASN A 95 -14.20 -3.57 4.65
C ASN A 95 -12.86 -3.47 3.93
N ASP A 96 -12.12 -4.57 3.86
CA ASP A 96 -10.88 -4.70 3.09
C ASP A 96 -11.13 -4.48 1.59
N TRP A 97 -12.21 -5.06 1.06
CA TRP A 97 -12.65 -4.85 -0.33
C TRP A 97 -12.90 -3.37 -0.63
N ARG A 98 -13.73 -2.70 0.17
CA ARG A 98 -14.06 -1.28 -0.03
C ARG A 98 -12.81 -0.40 0.00
N THR A 99 -11.94 -0.62 0.98
CA THR A 99 -10.68 0.12 1.14
C THR A 99 -9.76 -0.08 -0.07
N THR A 100 -9.66 -1.32 -0.56
CA THR A 100 -8.87 -1.67 -1.75
C THR A 100 -9.38 -0.94 -2.99
N ILE A 101 -10.69 -0.97 -3.23
CA ILE A 101 -11.31 -0.29 -4.37
C ILE A 101 -11.11 1.23 -4.30
N GLU A 102 -11.29 1.84 -3.12
CA GLU A 102 -11.08 3.27 -2.92
C GLU A 102 -9.64 3.69 -3.21
N LYS A 103 -8.66 2.92 -2.69
CA LYS A 103 -7.23 3.10 -2.95
C LYS A 103 -6.89 2.98 -4.43
N LEU A 104 -7.43 1.95 -5.11
CA LEU A 104 -7.20 1.73 -6.54
C LEU A 104 -7.80 2.84 -7.40
N ASN A 105 -9.02 3.30 -7.10
CA ASN A 105 -9.64 4.42 -7.79
C ASN A 105 -8.87 5.73 -7.56
N ALA A 106 -8.40 5.98 -6.35
CA ALA A 106 -7.53 7.12 -6.06
C ALA A 106 -6.24 7.09 -6.89
N MET A 107 -5.58 5.92 -7.00
CA MET A 107 -4.41 5.74 -7.85
C MET A 107 -4.72 5.95 -9.33
N LYS A 108 -5.84 5.43 -9.83
CA LYS A 108 -6.27 5.65 -11.23
C LYS A 108 -6.54 7.12 -11.54
N ARG A 109 -7.17 7.86 -10.63
CA ARG A 109 -7.39 9.31 -10.77
C ARG A 109 -6.06 10.07 -10.78
N ALA A 110 -5.18 9.79 -9.82
CA ALA A 110 -3.86 10.40 -9.78
C ALA A 110 -3.03 10.11 -11.04
N ALA A 111 -3.10 8.89 -11.58
CA ALA A 111 -2.43 8.52 -12.82
C ALA A 111 -2.99 9.28 -14.04
N ARG A 112 -4.32 9.48 -14.11
CA ARG A 112 -4.97 10.32 -15.15
C ARG A 112 -4.56 11.79 -15.05
N GLU A 113 -4.51 12.35 -13.85
CA GLU A 113 -4.05 13.71 -13.61
C GLU A 113 -2.56 13.89 -13.95
N ALA A 114 -1.72 12.93 -13.59
CA ALA A 114 -0.29 12.92 -13.92
C ALA A 114 -0.02 12.79 -15.43
N SER A 115 -0.85 12.01 -16.14
CA SER A 115 -0.75 11.88 -17.60
C SER A 115 -1.29 13.12 -18.33
N ALA A 116 -2.37 13.74 -17.83
CA ALA A 116 -2.90 14.98 -18.36
C ALA A 116 -1.91 16.16 -18.21
N SER A 117 -1.25 16.27 -17.05
CA SER A 117 -0.23 17.29 -16.79
C SER A 117 1.01 17.13 -17.68
N ARG A 118 1.49 15.89 -17.91
CA ARG A 118 2.55 15.61 -18.89
C ARG A 118 2.16 15.98 -20.33
N ALA A 119 0.93 15.68 -20.74
CA ALA A 119 0.45 16.00 -22.08
C ALA A 119 0.29 17.51 -22.31
N GLY A 120 -0.08 18.28 -21.28
CA GLY A 120 -0.14 19.74 -21.34
C GLY A 120 1.24 20.40 -21.42
N GLN A 121 2.24 19.81 -20.75
CA GLN A 121 3.62 20.31 -20.75
C GLN A 121 4.34 20.05 -22.09
N SER A 122 4.04 18.95 -22.79
CA SER A 122 4.62 18.71 -24.13
C SER A 122 4.05 19.62 -25.21
N LYS A 123 2.83 20.14 -25.05
CA LYS A 123 2.18 21.07 -25.98
C LYS A 123 2.66 22.52 -25.85
N SER A 124 3.36 22.85 -24.76
CA SER A 124 3.86 24.19 -24.45
C SER A 124 5.37 24.33 -24.64
N ALA A 125 6.07 23.28 -25.10
CA ALA A 125 7.46 23.40 -25.53
C ALA A 125 7.51 24.15 -26.88
N PRO A 126 8.11 25.37 -26.95
CA PRO A 126 8.28 26.07 -28.21
C PRO A 126 9.24 25.26 -29.10
N ALA A 127 8.80 24.99 -30.33
CA ALA A 127 9.67 24.52 -31.39
C ALA A 127 10.64 25.65 -31.73
N ASP A 128 11.79 25.66 -31.06
CA ASP A 128 12.88 26.59 -31.34
C ASP A 128 14.16 25.77 -31.52
N ARG A 129 14.42 25.39 -32.77
CA ARG A 129 15.74 25.21 -33.40
C ARG A 129 15.61 24.75 -34.85
#